data_AF-A0ABD5Z712-F1
#
_entry.id   AF-A0ABD5Z712-F1
#
_cell.length_a   1.000
_cell.length_b   1.000
_cell.length_c   1.000
_cell.angle_alpha   90.00
_cell.angle_beta   90.00
_cell.angle_gamma   90.00
#
_symmetry.space_group_name_H-M   'P 1'
#
loop_
_entity.id
_entity.type
_entity.pdbx_description
1 polymer ?
#
loop_
_entity_poly.entity_id
_entity_poly.type
_entity_poly.pdbx_seq_one_letter_code
_entity_poly.pdbx_strand_id
1 'polypeptide(L)'
;MVSNATATDVEATQPTADRVNSRWWYWVLFQPLVAALIAVFALFTAITALVGPTGTTGSLFPVALLGTIVFFVLALLFSVMTPIAVYFDTQAIGEADTGWNPDPTKWTLFTLILPIQAFVALYYLWERHEHLGQP
;
A
#
# COMPACT_ATOMS: atom_id res chain seq x y z
N MET A 1 45.38 -23.48 -44.20
CA MET A 1 44.10 -23.91 -43.62
C MET A 1 43.90 -23.14 -42.34
N VAL A 2 43.17 -22.02 -42.42
CA VAL A 2 42.83 -21.18 -41.26
C VAL A 2 41.41 -21.61 -40.87
N SER A 3 41.28 -22.35 -39.76
CA SER A 3 39.99 -22.68 -39.18
C SER A 3 39.71 -21.62 -38.11
N ASN A 4 38.69 -20.81 -38.37
CA ASN A 4 38.19 -19.77 -37.46
C ASN A 4 37.76 -20.41 -36.15
N ALA A 5 38.43 -20.04 -35.05
CA ALA A 5 37.90 -20.19 -33.71
C ALA A 5 36.71 -19.22 -33.59
N THR A 6 35.52 -19.72 -33.89
CA THR A 6 34.25 -19.04 -33.67
C THR A 6 34.17 -18.72 -32.19
N ALA A 7 34.03 -17.42 -31.92
CA ALA A 7 33.66 -16.80 -30.66
C ALA A 7 33.00 -17.80 -29.69
N THR A 8 33.76 -18.20 -28.68
CA THR A 8 33.18 -18.68 -27.43
C THR A 8 32.17 -17.63 -26.99
N ASP A 9 30.92 -18.06 -26.95
CA ASP A 9 29.78 -17.41 -26.33
C ASP A 9 30.16 -16.98 -24.92
N VAL A 10 30.76 -15.80 -24.82
CA VAL A 10 30.56 -14.94 -23.65
C VAL A 10 29.19 -14.34 -23.87
N GLU A 11 28.16 -15.18 -23.76
CA GLU A 11 26.83 -14.72 -23.40
C GLU A 11 27.01 -14.18 -21.99
N ALA A 12 27.49 -12.94 -21.93
CA ALA A 12 27.49 -12.14 -20.74
C ALA A 12 26.07 -12.26 -20.21
N THR A 13 25.91 -12.95 -19.08
CA THR A 13 24.77 -12.81 -18.21
C THR A 13 24.62 -11.32 -18.01
N GLN A 14 23.78 -10.70 -18.84
CA GLN A 14 23.36 -9.33 -18.68
C GLN A 14 22.89 -9.28 -17.22
N PRO A 15 23.46 -8.43 -16.36
CA PRO A 15 22.91 -8.27 -15.02
C PRO A 15 21.45 -7.91 -15.26
N THR A 16 20.56 -8.86 -14.97
CA THR A 16 19.13 -8.58 -15.08
C THR A 16 18.92 -7.41 -14.16
N ALA A 17 18.66 -6.22 -14.72
CA ALA A 17 18.40 -5.01 -13.95
C ALA A 17 17.54 -5.43 -12.76
N ASP A 18 18.12 -5.32 -11.56
CA ASP A 18 17.70 -6.12 -10.41
C ASP A 18 16.25 -5.75 -10.13
N ARG A 19 15.33 -6.64 -10.53
CA ARG A 19 13.91 -6.31 -10.58
C ARG A 19 13.47 -6.22 -9.13
N VAL A 20 13.06 -5.03 -8.66
CA VAL A 20 12.67 -4.80 -7.25
C VAL A 20 11.71 -5.89 -6.78
N ASN A 21 12.23 -6.86 -6.02
CA ASN A 21 11.44 -7.99 -5.54
C ASN A 21 10.87 -7.67 -4.15
N SER A 22 10.15 -6.56 -4.06
CA SER A 22 9.39 -6.21 -2.86
C SER A 22 7.92 -6.57 -3.05
N ARG A 23 7.35 -7.24 -2.06
CA ARG A 23 5.90 -7.53 -1.98
C ARG A 23 5.20 -6.59 -0.99
N TRP A 24 5.94 -5.64 -0.41
CA TRP A 24 5.41 -4.71 0.61
C TRP A 24 4.41 -3.72 0.03
N TRP A 25 4.55 -3.35 -1.25
CA TRP A 25 3.58 -2.50 -1.96
C TRP A 25 2.13 -3.02 -1.91
N TYR A 26 1.90 -4.33 -1.77
CA TYR A 26 0.54 -4.88 -1.61
C TYR A 26 -0.17 -4.31 -0.38
N TRP A 27 0.55 -4.16 0.74
CA TRP A 27 -0.01 -3.56 1.94
C TRP A 27 -0.38 -2.10 1.74
N VAL A 28 0.45 -1.38 0.98
CA VAL A 28 0.21 0.03 0.63
C VAL A 28 -1.03 0.16 -0.25
N LEU A 29 -1.26 -0.79 -1.17
CA LEU A 29 -2.43 -0.83 -2.04
C LEU A 29 -3.75 -1.04 -1.29
N PHE A 30 -3.74 -1.80 -0.20
CA PHE A 30 -4.95 -1.99 0.61
C PHE A 30 -5.36 -0.73 1.39
N GLN A 31 -4.43 0.17 1.68
CA GLN A 31 -4.71 1.33 2.51
C GLN A 31 -5.78 2.28 1.98
N PRO A 32 -5.77 2.72 0.70
CA PRO A 32 -6.85 3.54 0.16
C PRO A 32 -8.21 2.82 0.16
N LEU A 33 -8.24 1.50 -0.01
CA LEU A 33 -9.47 0.71 0.06
C LEU A 33 -10.05 0.72 1.48
N VAL A 34 -9.20 0.51 2.48
CA VAL A 34 -9.59 0.57 3.90
C VAL A 34 -10.10 1.97 4.25
N ALA A 35 -9.41 3.03 3.82
CA ALA A 35 -9.85 4.40 4.04
C ALA A 35 -11.21 4.72 3.40
N ALA A 36 -11.45 4.25 2.17
CA ALA A 36 -12.73 4.41 1.49
C ALA A 36 -13.87 3.69 2.24
N LEU A 37 -13.62 2.47 2.70
CA LEU A 37 -14.60 1.72 3.49
C LEU A 37 -14.92 2.43 4.82
N ILE A 38 -13.91 3.00 5.49
CA ILE A 38 -14.11 3.81 6.71
C ILE A 38 -14.97 5.04 6.41
N ALA A 39 -14.69 5.75 5.32
CA ALA A 39 -15.47 6.92 4.94
C ALA A 39 -16.94 6.58 4.66
N VAL A 40 -17.20 5.49 3.94
CA VAL A 40 -18.56 5.01 3.66
C VAL A 40 -19.27 4.59 4.95
N PHE A 41 -18.60 3.84 5.82
CA PHE A 41 -19.15 3.42 7.11
C PHE A 41 -19.46 4.62 8.01
N ALA A 42 -18.53 5.57 8.13
CA ALA A 42 -18.72 6.80 8.89
C ALA A 42 -19.92 7.60 8.35
N LEU A 43 -20.04 7.76 7.03
CA LEU A 43 -21.16 8.43 6.39
C LEU A 43 -22.49 7.72 6.70
N PHE A 44 -22.54 6.40 6.60
CA PHE A 44 -23.73 5.60 6.92
C PHE A 44 -24.17 5.79 8.37
N THR A 45 -23.22 5.75 9.32
CA THR A 45 -23.52 5.97 10.74
C THR A 45 -23.99 7.40 11.02
N ALA A 46 -23.39 8.40 10.36
CA ALA A 46 -23.80 9.80 10.49
C ALA A 46 -25.23 10.04 9.97
N ILE A 47 -25.58 9.46 8.81
CA ILE A 47 -26.95 9.54 8.25
C ILE A 47 -27.94 8.87 9.22
N THR A 48 -27.62 7.69 9.73
CA THR A 48 -28.49 6.96 10.66
C THR A 48 -28.73 7.75 11.96
N ALA A 49 -27.68 8.39 12.49
CA ALA A 49 -27.78 9.24 13.67
C ALA A 49 -28.66 10.48 13.44
N LEU A 50 -28.63 11.06 12.23
CA LEU A 50 -29.41 12.25 11.87
C LEU A 50 -30.91 11.94 11.66
N VAL A 51 -31.22 10.79 11.03
CA VAL A 51 -32.61 10.38 10.72
C VAL A 51 -33.31 9.79 11.96
N GLY A 52 -32.56 9.41 12.99
CA GLY A 52 -33.08 8.82 14.22
C GLY A 52 -33.36 7.32 14.09
N PRO A 53 -33.45 6.59 15.21
CA PRO A 53 -33.69 5.16 15.20
C PRO A 53 -35.08 4.84 14.63
N THR A 54 -35.14 4.22 13.45
CA THR A 54 -36.32 3.47 13.04
C THR A 54 -36.43 2.25 13.96
N GLY A 55 -37.61 1.92 14.48
CA GLY A 55 -37.83 0.95 15.58
C GLY A 55 -37.22 -0.46 15.42
N THR A 56 -36.57 -0.78 14.31
CA THR A 56 -35.74 -1.96 14.04
C THR A 56 -34.32 -1.90 14.63
N THR A 57 -33.87 -0.76 15.17
CA THR A 57 -32.48 -0.56 15.67
C THR A 57 -32.14 -1.34 16.94
N GLY A 58 -33.12 -1.66 17.78
CA GLY A 58 -32.87 -2.31 19.09
C GLY A 58 -32.35 -3.75 19.00
N SER A 59 -32.81 -4.53 18.01
CA SER A 59 -32.45 -5.96 17.87
C SER A 59 -31.14 -6.20 17.12
N LEU A 60 -30.72 -5.26 16.27
CA LEU A 60 -29.48 -5.36 15.48
C LEU A 60 -28.27 -4.69 16.15
N PHE A 61 -28.49 -3.96 17.25
CA PHE A 61 -27.44 -3.19 17.92
C PHE A 61 -26.19 -4.02 18.29
N PRO A 62 -26.28 -5.23 18.88
CA PRO A 62 -25.08 -6.00 19.22
C PRO A 62 -24.28 -6.43 17.99
N VAL A 63 -24.95 -6.76 16.88
CA VAL A 63 -24.31 -7.16 15.62
C VAL A 63 -23.63 -5.97 14.97
N ALA A 64 -24.29 -4.81 14.94
CA ALA A 64 -23.72 -3.56 14.44
C ALA A 64 -22.49 -3.14 15.26
N LEU A 65 -22.56 -3.23 16.59
CA LEU A 65 -21.45 -2.92 17.49
C LEU A 65 -20.26 -3.86 17.25
N LEU A 66 -20.50 -5.17 17.17
CA LEU A 66 -19.44 -6.14 16.88
C LEU A 66 -18.80 -5.88 15.51
N GLY A 67 -19.61 -5.63 14.48
CA GLY A 67 -19.12 -5.28 13.14
C GLY A 67 -18.26 -4.01 13.16
N THR A 68 -18.68 -3.00 13.93
CA THR A 68 -17.92 -1.76 14.11
C THR A 68 -16.57 -2.01 14.76
N ILE A 69 -16.51 -2.83 15.81
CA ILE A 69 -15.27 -3.17 16.51
C ILE A 69 -14.31 -3.91 15.59
N VAL A 70 -14.78 -4.96 14.90
CA VAL A 70 -13.96 -5.74 13.96
C VAL A 70 -13.41 -4.84 12.87
N PHE A 71 -14.26 -3.98 12.32
CA PHE A 71 -13.88 -3.05 11.27
C PHE A 71 -12.84 -2.02 11.74
N PHE A 72 -13.02 -1.46 12.95
CA PHE A 72 -12.07 -0.55 13.56
C PHE A 72 -10.71 -1.20 13.83
N VAL A 73 -10.69 -2.44 14.30
CA VAL A 73 -9.45 -3.20 14.51
C VAL A 73 -8.71 -3.43 13.19
N LEU A 74 -9.41 -3.79 12.13
CA LEU A 74 -8.80 -3.94 10.80
C LEU A 74 -8.26 -2.60 10.29
N ALA A 75 -9.03 -1.51 10.42
CA ALA A 75 -8.59 -0.18 10.04
C ALA A 75 -7.29 0.22 10.77
N LEU A 76 -7.23 -0.02 12.08
CA LEU A 76 -6.05 0.27 12.88
C LEU A 76 -4.85 -0.60 12.45
N LEU A 77 -5.08 -1.89 12.20
CA LEU A 77 -4.05 -2.80 11.73
C LEU A 77 -3.43 -2.31 10.41
N PHE A 78 -4.24 -2.00 9.40
CA PHE A 78 -3.74 -1.51 8.11
C PHE A 78 -3.06 -0.13 8.23
N SER A 79 -3.60 0.75 9.09
CA SER A 79 -2.99 2.05 9.35
C SER A 79 -1.61 1.94 9.99
N VAL A 80 -1.39 0.97 10.90
CA VAL A 80 -0.07 0.71 11.50
C VAL A 80 0.86 -0.06 10.55
N MET A 81 0.31 -0.95 9.73
CA MET A 81 1.12 -1.69 8.74
C MET A 81 1.58 -0.82 7.58
N THR A 82 0.83 0.23 7.20
CA THR A 82 1.19 1.13 6.10
C THR A 82 2.59 1.75 6.23
N PRO A 83 2.97 2.43 7.34
CA PRO A 83 4.31 2.99 7.48
C PRO A 83 5.40 1.91 7.44
N ILE A 84 5.14 0.74 8.00
CA ILE A 84 6.09 -0.39 7.99
C ILE A 84 6.30 -0.88 6.56
N ALA A 85 5.20 -1.06 5.81
CA ALA A 85 5.25 -1.50 4.43
C ALA A 85 5.97 -0.48 3.53
N VAL A 86 5.67 0.81 3.67
CA VAL A 86 6.35 1.87 2.91
C VAL A 86 7.84 1.94 3.25
N TYR A 87 8.23 1.79 4.52
CA TYR A 87 9.63 1.77 4.92
C TYR A 87 10.39 0.62 4.24
N PHE A 88 9.86 -0.60 4.29
CA PHE A 88 10.54 -1.76 3.69
C PHE A 88 10.51 -1.74 2.16
N ASP A 89 9.43 -1.21 1.56
CA ASP A 89 9.35 -1.10 0.10
C ASP A 89 10.38 -0.09 -0.43
N THR A 90 10.50 1.08 0.22
CA THR A 90 11.45 2.12 -0.17
C THR A 90 12.91 1.70 0.05
N GLN A 91 13.22 0.97 1.12
CA GLN A 91 14.54 0.37 1.31
C GLN A 91 14.89 -0.61 0.18
N ALA A 92 13.97 -1.52 -0.16
CA ALA A 92 14.17 -2.48 -1.24
C ALA A 92 14.33 -1.81 -2.62
N ILE A 93 13.65 -0.68 -2.84
CA ILE A 93 13.81 0.13 -4.06
C ILE A 93 15.19 0.81 -4.08
N GLY A 94 15.64 1.38 -2.96
CA GLY A 94 16.94 2.04 -2.87
C GLY A 94 18.14 1.10 -2.99
N GLU A 95 17.95 -0.17 -2.61
CA GLU A 95 18.93 -1.24 -2.84
C GLU A 95 19.01 -1.69 -4.31
N ALA A 96 17.95 -1.44 -5.10
CA ALA A 96 17.88 -1.80 -6.49
C ALA A 96 18.28 -0.61 -7.40
N ASP A 97 19.05 -0.89 -8.46
CA ASP A 97 19.48 0.14 -9.42
C ASP A 97 18.35 0.51 -10.40
N THR A 98 17.33 1.20 -9.88
CA THR A 98 16.09 1.53 -10.61
C THR A 98 16.01 2.98 -11.09
N GLY A 99 17.01 3.81 -10.77
CA GLY A 99 17.01 5.24 -11.07
C GLY A 99 16.07 6.09 -10.19
N TRP A 100 15.18 5.48 -9.42
CA TRP A 100 14.36 6.12 -8.40
C TRP A 100 14.86 5.74 -7.00
N ASN A 101 15.22 6.74 -6.19
CA ASN A 101 15.75 6.51 -4.84
C ASN A 101 14.90 7.24 -3.79
N PRO A 102 13.73 6.69 -3.42
CA PRO A 102 12.86 7.30 -2.42
C PRO A 102 13.50 7.23 -1.02
N ASP A 103 13.57 8.36 -0.31
CA ASP A 103 14.05 8.42 1.07
C ASP A 103 13.09 7.66 2.02
N PRO A 104 13.51 6.52 2.61
CA PRO A 104 12.63 5.69 3.42
C PRO A 104 12.09 6.42 4.65
N THR A 105 12.87 7.32 5.23
CA THR A 105 12.49 8.04 6.45
C THR A 105 11.38 9.05 6.13
N LYS A 106 11.54 9.82 5.05
CA LYS A 106 10.54 10.82 4.65
C LYS A 106 9.20 10.18 4.31
N TRP A 107 9.21 9.14 3.49
CA TRP A 107 8.00 8.45 3.09
C TRP A 107 7.28 7.81 4.29
N THR A 108 8.02 7.18 5.19
CA THR A 108 7.46 6.63 6.42
C THR A 108 6.82 7.73 7.28
N LEU A 109 7.49 8.86 7.46
CA LEU A 109 6.95 9.99 8.24
C LEU A 109 5.64 10.53 7.64
N PHE A 110 5.54 10.66 6.32
CA PHE A 110 4.29 11.10 5.68
C PHE A 110 3.14 10.12 5.92
N THR A 111 3.41 8.82 5.91
CA THR A 111 2.37 7.81 6.18
C THR A 111 1.89 7.78 7.63
N LEU A 112 2.59 8.39 8.58
CA LEU A 112 2.13 8.49 9.98
C LEU A 112 1.03 9.56 10.16
N ILE A 113 0.83 10.43 9.18
CA ILE A 113 -0.16 11.51 9.25
C ILE A 113 -1.52 10.94 8.80
N LEU A 114 -2.27 10.38 9.77
CA LEU A 114 -3.50 9.61 9.52
C LEU A 114 -4.50 10.25 8.54
N PRO A 115 -4.85 11.56 8.63
CA PRO A 115 -5.83 12.16 7.72
C PRO A 115 -5.40 12.16 6.26
N ILE A 116 -4.09 12.16 6.01
CA ILE A 116 -3.53 12.16 4.65
C ILE A 116 -2.93 10.82 4.26
N GLN A 117 -2.88 9.84 5.17
CA GLN A 117 -2.20 8.55 4.98
C GLN A 117 -2.69 7.83 3.71
N ALA A 118 -3.99 7.86 3.42
CA ALA A 118 -4.56 7.28 2.21
C ALA A 118 -4.09 8.02 0.93
N PHE A 119 -4.00 9.35 0.97
CA PHE A 119 -3.49 10.14 -0.15
C PHE A 119 -2.00 9.93 -0.36
N VAL A 120 -1.22 9.82 0.72
CA VAL A 120 0.21 9.49 0.67
C VAL A 120 0.41 8.10 0.06
N ALA A 121 -0.39 7.11 0.45
CA ALA A 121 -0.35 5.76 -0.13
C ALA A 121 -0.67 5.77 -1.64
N LEU A 122 -1.69 6.51 -2.06
CA LEU A 122 -2.03 6.66 -3.49
C LEU A 122 -0.93 7.36 -4.27
N TYR A 123 -0.39 8.45 -3.74
CA TYR A 123 0.69 9.19 -4.37
C TYR A 123 1.97 8.34 -4.47
N TYR A 124 2.29 7.57 -3.43
CA TYR A 124 3.39 6.62 -3.43
C TYR A 124 3.26 5.57 -4.55
N LEU A 125 2.09 4.93 -4.66
CA LEU A 125 1.84 3.90 -5.68
C LEU A 125 1.86 4.47 -7.09
N TRP A 126 1.41 5.72 -7.25
CA TRP A 126 1.51 6.43 -8.53
C TRP A 126 2.97 6.68 -8.92
N GLU A 127 3.79 7.21 -8.01
CA GLU A 127 5.21 7.45 -8.24
C GLU A 127 5.96 6.14 -8.53
N ARG A 128 5.63 5.08 -7.78
CA ARG A 128 6.18 3.73 -7.96
C ARG A 128 5.82 3.16 -9.33
N HIS A 129 4.58 3.34 -9.79
CA HIS A 129 4.16 2.94 -11.12
C HIS A 129 4.88 3.72 -12.22
N GLU A 130 5.10 5.02 -12.05
CA GLU A 130 5.79 5.84 -13.05
C GLU A 130 7.26 5.44 -13.22
N HIS A 131 7.95 5.08 -12.14
CA HIS A 131 9.36 4.71 -12.18
C HIS A 131 9.60 3.22 -12.46
N LEU A 132 8.75 2.32 -11.94
CA LEU A 132 8.96 0.87 -11.99
C LEU A 132 8.01 0.15 -12.96
N GLY A 133 7.05 0.86 -13.57
CA GLY A 133 6.00 0.29 -14.42
C GLY A 133 4.99 -0.59 -13.67
N GLN A 134 5.05 -0.62 -12.33
CA GLN A 134 4.16 -1.37 -11.45
C GLN A 134 3.79 -0.51 -10.25
N PRO A 135 2.50 -0.44 -9.86
CA PRO A 135 2.09 0.23 -8.63
C PRO A 135 2.69 -0.49 -7.42
#